data_AF-A0A7C3P1Z4-F1
#
_entry.id   AF-A0A7C3P1Z4-F1
#
_cell.length_a   1.000
_cell.length_b   1.000
_cell.length_c   1.000
_cell.angle_alpha   90.00
_cell.angle_beta   90.00
_cell.angle_gamma   90.00
#
_symmetry.space_group_name_H-M   'P 1'
#
loop_
_entity.id
_entity.type
_entity.pdbx_description
1 polymer ?
#
loop_
_entity_poly.entity_id
_entity_poly.type
_entity_poly.pdbx_seq_one_letter_code
_entity_poly.pdbx_strand_id
1 'polypeptide(L)'
;MWKLLLPGYWISRLRIIKEQWVIGKKVMNVFEEIRKTLKMEIRLTSPRGDYLEAVITLQDLDMVHSLLKEHLGPPTKVSGKEVTFPRKIQELVNSLGGLRIEQSFFYREKGGQVIYAAIWPWQSDPNRITVKSGVSEVAPKTS
;
A
#
# COMPACT_ATOMS: atom_id res chain seq x y z
N MET A 1 37.63 -33.51 -8.28
CA MET A 1 36.32 -33.77 -7.63
C MET A 1 35.44 -32.54 -7.83
N TRP A 2 34.60 -32.51 -8.87
CA TRP A 2 33.78 -31.34 -9.23
C TRP A 2 32.34 -31.56 -8.77
N LYS A 3 31.83 -30.70 -7.86
CA LYS A 3 30.43 -30.75 -7.39
C LYS A 3 29.55 -29.86 -8.28
N LEU A 4 28.70 -30.55 -9.05
CA LEU A 4 27.46 -30.13 -9.72
C LEU A 4 26.84 -28.80 -9.27
N LEU A 5 26.76 -27.86 -10.21
CA LEU A 5 25.81 -26.75 -10.22
C LEU A 5 24.44 -27.30 -10.65
N LEU A 6 23.49 -27.40 -9.71
CA LEU A 6 22.12 -27.81 -10.04
C LEU A 6 21.39 -26.69 -10.81
N PRO A 7 20.85 -26.95 -12.02
CA PRO A 7 20.24 -25.94 -12.89
C PRO A 7 18.97 -25.26 -12.34
N GLY A 8 18.36 -25.81 -11.29
CA GLY A 8 17.05 -25.36 -10.78
C GLY A 8 17.07 -24.06 -9.96
N TYR A 9 18.21 -23.71 -9.35
CA TYR A 9 18.27 -22.56 -8.44
C TYR A 9 18.22 -21.21 -9.16
N TRP A 10 18.72 -21.16 -10.39
CA TRP A 10 18.73 -19.94 -11.22
C TRP A 10 17.35 -19.60 -11.80
N ILE A 11 16.56 -20.62 -12.18
CA ILE A 11 15.22 -20.43 -12.77
C ILE A 11 14.24 -19.90 -11.73
N SER A 12 14.30 -20.41 -10.49
CA SER A 12 13.47 -19.94 -9.38
C SER A 12 13.77 -18.48 -9.03
N ARG A 13 15.06 -18.10 -8.98
CA ARG A 13 15.47 -16.71 -8.70
C ARG A 13 15.04 -15.75 -9.80
N LEU A 14 15.15 -16.14 -11.07
CA LEU A 14 14.69 -15.34 -12.21
C LEU A 14 13.16 -15.17 -12.25
N ARG A 15 12.40 -16.20 -11.86
CA ARG A 15 10.93 -16.11 -11.74
C ARG A 15 10.52 -15.15 -10.62
N ILE A 16 11.16 -15.23 -9.46
CA ILE A 16 10.92 -14.32 -8.32
C ILE A 16 11.26 -12.87 -8.70
N ILE A 17 12.38 -12.64 -9.39
CA ILE A 17 12.77 -11.29 -9.85
C ILE A 17 11.75 -10.74 -10.87
N LYS A 18 11.29 -11.57 -11.82
CA LYS A 18 10.24 -11.17 -12.77
C LYS A 18 8.91 -10.85 -12.08
N GLU A 19 8.49 -11.65 -11.10
CA GLU A 19 7.26 -11.42 -10.35
C GLU A 19 7.35 -10.15 -9.51
N GLN A 20 8.46 -9.92 -8.80
CA GLN A 20 8.70 -8.68 -8.07
C GLN A 20 8.74 -7.45 -9.00
N TRP A 21 9.32 -7.56 -10.20
CA TRP A 21 9.33 -6.48 -11.20
C TRP A 21 7.93 -6.20 -11.77
N VAL A 22 7.12 -7.23 -12.01
CA VAL A 22 5.72 -7.09 -12.47
C VAL A 22 4.82 -6.52 -11.36
N ILE A 23 5.06 -6.88 -10.10
CA ILE A 23 4.36 -6.30 -8.94
C ILE A 23 4.75 -4.83 -8.79
N GLY A 24 6.05 -4.50 -8.83
CA GLY A 24 6.53 -3.12 -8.85
C GLY A 24 5.87 -2.27 -9.93
N LYS A 25 5.71 -2.80 -11.16
CA LYS A 25 4.95 -2.15 -12.23
C LYS A 25 3.46 -1.96 -11.92
N LYS A 26 2.79 -2.95 -11.33
CA LYS A 26 1.34 -2.86 -11.04
C LYS A 26 1.06 -1.93 -9.86
N VAL A 27 1.96 -1.85 -8.89
CA VAL A 27 1.84 -0.96 -7.73
C VAL A 27 2.20 0.48 -8.10
N MET A 28 3.22 0.67 -8.95
CA MET A 28 3.46 1.95 -9.63
C MET A 28 2.20 2.45 -10.35
N ASN A 29 1.28 1.57 -10.77
CA ASN A 29 0.06 1.99 -11.47
C ASN A 29 -0.96 2.66 -10.53
N VAL A 30 -1.16 2.17 -9.29
CA VAL A 30 -2.18 2.73 -8.38
C VAL A 30 -1.85 4.16 -7.96
N PHE A 31 -0.59 4.40 -7.59
CA PHE A 31 -0.16 5.71 -7.08
C PHE A 31 -0.08 6.74 -8.20
N GLU A 32 0.43 6.35 -9.37
CA GLU A 32 0.45 7.20 -10.55
C GLU A 32 -0.97 7.50 -11.06
N GLU A 33 -1.88 6.53 -10.98
CA GLU A 33 -3.27 6.73 -11.36
C GLU A 33 -3.97 7.72 -10.43
N ILE A 34 -3.83 7.55 -9.10
CA ILE A 34 -4.36 8.51 -8.13
C ILE A 34 -3.76 9.90 -8.40
N ARG A 35 -2.44 10.00 -8.61
CA ARG A 35 -1.72 11.26 -8.88
C ARG A 35 -2.15 11.96 -10.16
N LYS A 36 -2.42 11.20 -11.23
CA LYS A 36 -2.85 11.75 -12.53
C LYS A 36 -4.34 12.11 -12.55
N THR A 37 -5.14 11.39 -11.78
CA THR A 37 -6.60 11.57 -11.78
C THR A 37 -7.03 12.73 -10.91
N LEU A 38 -6.30 13.00 -9.82
CA LEU A 38 -6.76 13.91 -8.77
C LEU A 38 -5.84 15.11 -8.57
N LYS A 39 -6.45 16.26 -8.30
CA LYS A 39 -5.73 17.42 -7.80
C LYS A 39 -5.39 17.17 -6.33
N MET A 40 -4.10 17.03 -6.04
CA MET A 40 -3.63 16.74 -4.69
C MET A 40 -2.46 17.63 -4.29
N GLU A 41 -2.41 17.98 -3.02
CA GLU A 41 -1.26 18.63 -2.41
C GLU A 41 -0.32 17.53 -1.89
N ILE A 42 0.78 17.27 -2.62
CA ILE A 42 1.78 16.28 -2.21
C ILE A 42 2.51 16.81 -0.98
N ARG A 43 2.44 16.06 0.12
CA ARG A 43 3.14 16.37 1.38
C ARG A 43 4.48 15.66 1.44
N LEU A 44 4.50 14.39 1.06
CA LEU A 44 5.70 13.56 1.04
C LEU A 44 5.58 12.53 -0.07
N THR A 45 6.69 12.27 -0.76
CA THR A 45 6.79 11.15 -1.70
C THR A 45 8.20 10.60 -1.66
N SER A 46 8.34 9.28 -1.77
CA SER A 46 9.67 8.69 -1.85
C SER A 46 10.23 8.80 -3.27
N PRO A 47 11.54 9.01 -3.45
CA PRO A 47 12.18 9.00 -4.78
C PRO A 47 11.99 7.67 -5.52
N ARG A 48 11.75 6.58 -4.78
CA ARG A 48 11.51 5.24 -5.32
C ARG A 48 10.05 4.99 -5.72
N GLY A 49 9.13 5.91 -5.38
CA GLY A 49 7.71 5.76 -5.68
C GLY A 49 7.00 4.67 -4.87
N ASP A 50 7.61 4.21 -3.78
CA ASP A 50 7.04 3.22 -2.86
C ASP A 50 6.23 3.84 -1.72
N TYR A 51 6.19 5.18 -1.62
CA TYR A 51 5.43 5.92 -0.63
C TYR A 51 4.89 7.25 -1.17
N LEU A 52 3.65 7.55 -0.80
CA LEU A 52 2.95 8.81 -1.06
C LEU A 52 2.15 9.24 0.15
N GLU A 53 2.32 10.49 0.56
CA GLU A 53 1.42 11.21 1.44
C GLU A 53 0.94 12.47 0.72
N ALA A 54 -0.36 12.61 0.57
CA ALA A 54 -0.96 13.75 -0.10
C ALA A 54 -2.25 14.18 0.62
N VAL A 55 -2.65 15.42 0.39
CA VAL A 55 -3.96 15.95 0.82
C VAL A 55 -4.84 16.13 -0.40
N ILE A 56 -6.04 15.56 -0.33
CA ILE A 56 -7.11 15.71 -1.33
C ILE A 56 -8.27 16.48 -0.72
N THR A 57 -9.21 16.86 -1.57
CA THR A 57 -10.46 17.47 -1.12
C THR A 57 -11.54 16.42 -0.85
N LEU A 58 -12.56 16.79 -0.08
CA LEU A 58 -13.74 15.94 0.14
C LEU A 58 -14.44 15.53 -1.16
N GLN A 59 -14.41 16.37 -2.20
CA GLN A 59 -15.02 16.08 -3.51
C GLN A 59 -14.35 14.90 -4.22
N ASP A 60 -13.08 14.66 -3.94
CA ASP A 60 -12.28 13.60 -4.54
C ASP A 60 -12.35 12.28 -3.75
N LEU A 61 -13.00 12.28 -2.57
CA LEU A 61 -13.01 11.15 -1.65
C LEU A 61 -13.61 9.88 -2.28
N ASP A 62 -14.76 10.01 -2.93
CA ASP A 62 -15.46 8.88 -3.55
C ASP A 62 -14.64 8.27 -4.70
N MET A 63 -13.93 9.11 -5.45
CA MET A 63 -13.03 8.68 -6.52
C MET A 63 -11.84 7.90 -5.96
N VAL A 64 -11.18 8.43 -4.91
CA VAL A 64 -10.09 7.72 -4.23
C VAL A 64 -10.57 6.40 -3.66
N HIS A 65 -11.72 6.39 -2.99
CA HIS A 65 -12.30 5.16 -2.46
C HIS A 65 -12.52 4.12 -3.56
N SER A 66 -13.01 4.54 -4.72
CA SER A 66 -13.27 3.67 -5.86
C SER A 66 -11.98 3.10 -6.45
N LEU A 67 -10.96 3.94 -6.68
CA LEU A 67 -9.63 3.51 -7.15
C LEU A 67 -8.97 2.54 -6.17
N LEU A 68 -8.97 2.86 -4.87
CA LEU A 68 -8.41 1.97 -3.86
C LEU A 68 -9.17 0.65 -3.78
N LYS A 69 -10.49 0.69 -3.93
CA LYS A 69 -11.31 -0.53 -3.94
C LYS A 69 -11.00 -1.42 -5.14
N GLU A 70 -10.80 -0.84 -6.32
CA GLU A 70 -10.43 -1.59 -7.53
C GLU A 70 -9.08 -2.28 -7.38
N HIS A 71 -8.09 -1.57 -6.82
CA HIS A 71 -6.71 -2.05 -6.76
C HIS A 71 -6.41 -2.93 -5.54
N LEU A 72 -6.91 -2.53 -4.37
CA LEU A 72 -6.62 -3.16 -3.07
C LEU A 72 -7.77 -4.03 -2.56
N GLY A 73 -8.98 -3.84 -3.07
CA GLY A 73 -10.19 -4.47 -2.55
C GLY A 73 -10.92 -3.60 -1.52
N PRO A 74 -11.98 -4.10 -0.88
CA PRO A 74 -12.75 -3.33 0.08
C PRO A 74 -11.90 -2.87 1.28
N PRO A 75 -12.30 -1.78 1.96
CA PRO A 75 -11.59 -1.31 3.15
C PRO A 75 -11.58 -2.41 4.21
N THR A 76 -10.40 -2.75 4.71
CA THR A 76 -10.26 -3.70 5.82
C THR A 76 -10.63 -3.04 7.15
N LYS A 77 -10.36 -1.73 7.27
CA LYS A 77 -10.93 -0.88 8.32
C LYS A 77 -11.84 0.15 7.68
N VAL A 78 -13.09 0.19 8.10
CA VAL A 78 -14.03 1.25 7.75
C VAL A 78 -13.89 2.39 8.75
N SER A 79 -14.02 3.64 8.29
CA SER A 79 -14.13 4.80 9.18
C SER A 79 -15.25 4.60 10.22
N GLY A 80 -15.01 5.04 11.45
CA GLY A 80 -15.91 4.87 12.60
C GLY A 80 -15.89 3.46 13.22
N LYS A 81 -15.15 2.50 12.66
CA LYS A 81 -15.07 1.13 13.18
C LYS A 81 -13.66 0.76 13.63
N GLU A 82 -13.59 0.01 14.72
CA GLU A 82 -12.38 -0.69 15.14
C GLU A 82 -12.23 -2.00 14.35
N VAL A 83 -10.99 -2.45 14.18
CA VAL A 83 -10.68 -3.73 13.57
C VAL A 83 -9.40 -4.28 14.20
N THR A 84 -9.32 -5.60 14.32
CA THR A 84 -8.09 -6.28 14.71
C THR A 84 -7.40 -6.80 13.46
N PHE A 85 -6.11 -6.56 13.34
CA PHE A 85 -5.31 -7.03 12.21
C PHE A 85 -4.47 -8.26 12.59
N PRO A 86 -4.13 -9.12 11.62
CA PRO A 86 -3.04 -10.07 11.79
C PRO A 86 -1.76 -9.33 12.23
N ARG A 87 -0.97 -9.94 13.12
CA ARG A 87 0.21 -9.31 13.76
C ARG A 87 1.10 -8.53 12.78
N LYS A 88 1.37 -9.09 11.62
CA LYS A 88 2.18 -8.48 10.55
C LYS A 88 1.59 -7.15 10.04
N ILE A 89 0.29 -7.12 9.80
CA ILE A 89 -0.41 -5.91 9.37
C ILE A 89 -0.51 -4.92 10.54
N GLN A 90 -0.65 -5.41 11.76
CA GLN A 90 -0.60 -4.56 12.96
C GLN A 90 0.76 -3.86 13.12
N GLU A 91 1.87 -4.57 12.90
CA GLU A 91 3.22 -4.00 12.93
C GLU A 91 3.39 -2.90 11.87
N LEU A 92 2.87 -3.10 10.66
CA LEU A 92 2.80 -2.06 9.62
C LEU A 92 1.94 -0.87 10.06
N VAL A 93 0.75 -1.11 10.60
CA VAL A 93 -0.13 -0.05 11.09
C VAL A 93 0.57 0.78 12.18
N ASN A 94 1.28 0.11 13.09
CA ASN A 94 2.01 0.78 14.16
C ASN A 94 3.17 1.64 13.62
N SER A 95 3.88 1.18 12.59
CA SER A 95 4.96 1.97 11.97
C SER A 95 4.45 3.22 11.24
N LEU A 96 3.17 3.23 10.83
CA LEU A 96 2.48 4.39 10.28
C LEU A 96 1.97 5.38 11.34
N GLY A 97 2.20 5.11 12.63
CA GLY A 97 1.70 5.90 13.76
C GLY A 97 0.33 5.45 14.27
N GLY A 98 -0.11 4.25 13.89
CA GLY A 98 -1.43 3.70 14.23
C GLY A 98 -2.55 4.18 13.31
N LEU A 99 -3.74 3.59 13.48
CA LEU A 99 -4.96 3.99 12.79
C LEU A 99 -5.95 4.59 13.76
N ARG A 100 -6.44 5.79 13.46
CA ARG A 100 -7.51 6.44 14.24
C ARG A 100 -8.87 5.84 13.90
N ILE A 101 -9.85 6.03 14.78
CA ILE A 101 -11.21 5.51 14.57
C ILE A 101 -11.83 6.05 13.27
N GLU A 102 -11.60 7.32 12.95
CA GLU A 102 -12.10 7.99 11.74
C GLU A 102 -11.40 7.58 10.44
N GLN A 103 -10.30 6.82 10.53
CA GLN A 103 -9.51 6.46 9.36
C GLN A 103 -10.04 5.19 8.70
N SER A 104 -10.07 5.22 7.37
CA SER A 104 -10.28 4.02 6.56
C SER A 104 -8.93 3.44 6.18
N PHE A 105 -8.80 2.12 6.19
CA PHE A 105 -7.56 1.43 5.83
C PHE A 105 -7.82 0.29 4.86
N PHE A 106 -6.97 0.22 3.85
CA PHE A 106 -6.99 -0.73 2.76
C PHE A 106 -5.63 -1.40 2.72
N TYR A 107 -5.60 -2.71 2.52
CA TYR A 107 -4.37 -3.36 2.13
C TYR A 107 -4.63 -4.57 1.25
N ARG A 108 -3.61 -4.93 0.48
CA ARG A 108 -3.56 -6.15 -0.31
C ARG A 108 -2.19 -6.77 -0.21
N GLU A 109 -2.17 -8.06 0.10
CA GLU A 109 -0.93 -8.83 0.09
C GLU A 109 -0.71 -9.43 -1.30
N LYS A 110 0.50 -9.29 -1.85
CA LYS A 110 0.87 -9.91 -3.13
C LYS A 110 2.38 -10.12 -3.20
N GLY A 111 2.80 -11.35 -3.52
CA GLY A 111 4.21 -11.69 -3.79
C GLY A 111 5.18 -11.31 -2.67
N GLY A 112 4.79 -11.49 -1.41
CA GLY A 112 5.63 -11.14 -0.25
C GLY A 112 5.68 -9.65 0.08
N GLN A 113 4.82 -8.83 -0.54
CA GLN A 113 4.67 -7.42 -0.23
C GLN A 113 3.25 -7.12 0.24
N VAL A 114 3.10 -6.06 1.04
CA VAL A 114 1.82 -5.47 1.40
C VAL A 114 1.74 -4.11 0.73
N ILE A 115 0.73 -3.94 -0.11
CA ILE A 115 0.36 -2.63 -0.66
C ILE A 115 -0.74 -2.11 0.23
N TYR A 116 -0.62 -0.88 0.72
CA TYR A 116 -1.56 -0.33 1.68
C TYR A 116 -1.94 1.11 1.34
N ALA A 117 -3.12 1.53 1.80
CA ALA A 117 -3.56 2.91 1.79
C ALA A 117 -4.39 3.22 3.04
N ALA A 118 -4.18 4.40 3.62
CA ALA A 118 -4.96 4.95 4.71
C ALA A 118 -5.57 6.28 4.26
N ILE A 119 -6.87 6.44 4.49
CA ILE A 119 -7.60 7.69 4.27
C ILE A 119 -7.93 8.28 5.62
N TRP A 120 -7.58 9.55 5.81
CA TRP A 120 -7.83 10.28 7.03
C TRP A 120 -8.51 11.63 6.77
N PRO A 121 -9.84 11.70 6.94
CA PRO A 121 -10.55 12.98 6.98
C PRO A 121 -10.14 13.78 8.22
N TRP A 122 -9.80 15.05 8.04
CA TRP A 122 -9.40 15.91 9.16
C TRP A 122 -10.63 16.37 9.93
N GLN A 123 -10.60 16.23 11.26
CA GLN A 123 -11.68 16.74 12.11
C GLN A 123 -11.70 18.27 12.16
N SER A 124 -10.54 18.92 12.08
CA SER A 124 -10.40 20.38 12.13
C SER A 124 -10.80 21.07 10.83
N ASP A 125 -10.70 20.37 9.70
CA ASP A 125 -11.10 20.85 8.37
C ASP A 125 -11.65 19.68 7.56
N PRO A 126 -12.98 19.44 7.60
CA PRO A 126 -13.61 18.30 6.93
C PRO A 126 -13.42 18.29 5.40
N ASN A 127 -13.01 19.41 4.80
CA ASN A 127 -12.72 19.48 3.38
C ASN A 127 -11.33 18.93 3.03
N ARG A 128 -10.48 18.65 4.02
CA ARG A 128 -9.13 18.12 3.84
C ARG A 128 -9.06 16.67 4.28
N ILE A 129 -8.48 15.86 3.40
CA ILE A 129 -8.34 14.43 3.63
C ILE A 129 -6.92 14.05 3.30
N THR A 130 -6.19 13.51 4.28
CA THR A 130 -4.88 12.93 4.03
C THR A 130 -5.04 11.52 3.49
N VAL A 131 -4.33 11.24 2.40
CA VAL A 131 -4.13 9.90 1.86
C VAL A 131 -2.68 9.52 2.07
N LYS A 132 -2.43 8.44 2.81
CA LYS A 132 -1.12 7.80 2.95
C LYS A 132 -1.16 6.48 2.22
N SER A 133 -0.17 6.20 1.40
CA SER A 133 -0.16 5.01 0.56
C SER A 133 1.27 4.53 0.36
N GLY A 134 1.46 3.22 0.27
CA GLY A 134 2.79 2.69 0.01
C GLY A 134 2.89 1.18 -0.08
N VAL A 135 4.13 0.72 -0.16
CA VAL A 135 4.50 -0.69 -0.22
C VAL A 135 5.41 -1.03 0.95
N SER A 136 5.07 -2.09 1.68
CA SER A 136 5.94 -2.68 2.67
C SER A 136 6.37 -4.06 2.21
N GLU A 137 7.68 -4.33 2.24
CA GLU A 137 8.17 -5.69 2.17
C GLU A 137 7.74 -6.45 3.41
N VAL A 138 7.49 -7.74 3.24
CA VAL A 138 7.21 -8.65 4.33
C VAL A 138 8.42 -9.54 4.42
N ALA A 139 9.19 -9.38 5.49
CA ALA A 139 10.25 -10.32 5.78
C ALA A 139 9.64 -11.74 5.84
N PRO A 140 10.08 -12.69 5.00
CA PRO A 140 9.68 -14.07 5.17
C PRO A 140 10.20 -14.53 6.54
N LYS A 141 9.29 -14.94 7.43
CA LYS A 141 9.73 -15.62 8.65
C LYS A 141 10.32 -16.95 8.23
N THR A 142 11.64 -17.11 8.39
CA THR A 142 12.23 -18.43 8.63
C THR A 142 11.62 -18.96 9.91
N SER A 143 10.62 -19.82 9.75
CA SER A 143 10.14 -20.74 10.79
C SER A 143 11.22 -21.76 11.12
#